data_AF-A0A1S8BMI9-F1
#
_entry.id   AF-A0A1S8BMI9-F1
#
_cell.length_a   1.000
_cell.length_b   1.000
_cell.length_c   1.000
_cell.angle_alpha   90.00
_cell.angle_beta   90.00
_cell.angle_gamma   90.00
#
_symmetry.space_group_name_H-M   'P 1'
#
loop_
_entity.id
_entity.type
_entity.pdbx_description
1 polymer ?
#
loop_
_entity_poly.entity_id
_entity_poly.type
_entity_poly.pdbx_seq_one_letter_code
_entity_poly.pdbx_strand_id
1 'polypeptide(L)'
;MSFSKSSHTIALSSDSFLSAKCRTCGGEWQDSSVRLNDFLGNEDGAFQLGDRDFSLTAKDAAIEQTEDCCVLKACLRKRDGSWQEASVELDAFISNQDGELCL
;
A
#
# COMPACT_ATOMS: atom_id res chain seq x y z
N MET A 1 -3.13 -5.13 -14.92
CA MET A 1 -4.12 -5.80 -14.05
C MET A 1 -3.85 -5.34 -12.64
N SER A 2 -4.88 -4.98 -11.88
CA SER A 2 -4.69 -4.55 -10.48
C SER A 2 -4.28 -5.73 -9.61
N PHE A 3 -3.33 -5.52 -8.70
CA PHE A 3 -2.81 -6.61 -7.87
C PHE A 3 -3.91 -7.22 -7.00
N SER A 4 -4.87 -6.43 -6.49
CA SER A 4 -5.98 -6.91 -5.65
C SER A 4 -6.81 -8.04 -6.29
N LYS A 5 -6.93 -8.08 -7.62
CA LYS A 5 -7.68 -9.11 -8.35
C LYS A 5 -6.87 -10.38 -8.59
N SER A 6 -5.55 -10.26 -8.61
CA SER A 6 -4.61 -11.37 -8.85
C SER A 6 -3.87 -11.81 -7.58
N SER A 7 -4.19 -11.21 -6.45
CA SER A 7 -3.53 -11.41 -5.17
C SER A 7 -4.54 -11.54 -4.05
N HIS A 8 -4.25 -12.36 -3.05
CA HIS A 8 -5.11 -12.56 -1.88
C HIS A 8 -4.29 -12.60 -0.59
N THR A 9 -4.96 -12.48 0.55
CA THR A 9 -4.30 -12.41 1.87
C THR A 9 -3.39 -11.18 1.98
N ILE A 10 -3.92 -10.00 1.61
CA ILE A 10 -3.19 -8.74 1.73
C ILE A 10 -3.11 -8.35 3.20
N ALA A 11 -1.91 -8.14 3.72
CA ALA A 11 -1.66 -7.72 5.08
C ALA A 11 -0.66 -6.56 5.12
N LEU A 12 -0.85 -5.65 6.08
CA LEU A 12 0.09 -4.59 6.37
C LEU A 12 0.82 -4.91 7.67
N SER A 13 2.15 -4.93 7.62
CA SER A 13 3.00 -5.09 8.79
C SER A 13 3.30 -3.74 9.44
N SER A 14 3.71 -3.76 10.71
CA SER A 14 4.03 -2.55 11.49
C SER A 14 5.09 -1.65 10.84
N ASP A 15 5.98 -2.22 10.02
CA ASP A 15 7.01 -1.50 9.27
C ASP A 15 6.52 -0.96 7.92
N SER A 16 5.19 -0.84 7.72
CA SER A 16 4.58 -0.41 6.46
C SER A 16 4.97 -1.26 5.25
N PHE A 17 5.20 -2.54 5.51
CA PHE A 17 5.37 -3.57 4.49
C PHE A 17 4.01 -4.16 4.14
N LEU A 18 3.65 -4.05 2.87
CA LEU A 18 2.50 -4.73 2.30
C LEU A 18 2.94 -6.12 1.86
N SER A 19 2.36 -7.16 2.44
CA SER A 19 2.53 -8.54 1.99
C SER A 19 1.24 -9.06 1.36
N ALA A 20 1.37 -9.81 0.27
CA ALA A 20 0.23 -10.49 -0.36
C ALA A 20 0.69 -11.76 -1.08
N LYS A 21 -0.20 -12.75 -1.19
CA LYS A 21 0.01 -13.90 -2.07
C LYS A 21 -0.41 -13.54 -3.47
N CYS A 22 0.53 -13.53 -4.39
CA CYS A 22 0.36 -13.13 -5.78
C CYS A 22 0.38 -14.35 -6.69
N ARG A 23 -0.49 -14.36 -7.70
CA ARG A 23 -0.53 -15.43 -8.70
C ARG A 23 0.51 -15.19 -9.79
N THR A 24 1.31 -16.21 -10.07
CA THR A 24 2.27 -16.27 -11.19
C THR A 24 1.56 -16.58 -12.51
N CYS A 25 2.23 -16.36 -13.64
CA CYS A 25 1.74 -16.75 -14.97
C CYS A 25 1.59 -18.27 -15.11
N GLY A 26 2.40 -19.03 -14.37
CA GLY A 26 2.29 -20.49 -14.25
C GLY A 26 1.06 -20.96 -13.47
N GLY A 27 0.35 -20.04 -12.80
CA GLY A 27 -0.84 -20.33 -11.99
C GLY A 27 -0.54 -20.70 -10.54
N GLU A 28 0.73 -20.74 -10.15
CA GLU A 28 1.17 -20.93 -8.76
C GLU A 28 1.02 -19.63 -7.96
N TRP A 29 0.90 -19.76 -6.64
CA TRP A 29 0.81 -18.63 -5.72
C TRP A 29 2.13 -18.47 -4.97
N GLN A 30 2.66 -17.27 -4.96
CA GLN A 30 3.88 -16.94 -4.23
C GLN A 30 3.65 -15.78 -3.28
N ASP A 31 4.32 -15.81 -2.13
CA ASP A 31 4.30 -14.73 -1.16
C ASP A 31 5.23 -13.61 -1.63
N SER A 32 4.66 -12.43 -1.88
CA SER A 32 5.42 -11.24 -2.24
C SER A 32 5.18 -10.14 -1.22
N SER A 33 6.19 -9.30 -1.00
CA SER A 33 6.06 -8.12 -0.17
C SER A 33 6.73 -6.91 -0.79
N VAL A 34 6.14 -5.74 -0.56
CA VAL A 34 6.65 -4.45 -1.04
C VAL A 34 6.63 -3.45 0.11
N ARG A 35 7.69 -2.65 0.21
CA ARG A 35 7.79 -1.60 1.22
C ARG A 35 7.12 -0.34 0.70
N LEU A 36 5.98 0.02 1.28
CA LEU A 36 5.24 1.22 0.88
C LEU A 36 6.03 2.50 1.19
N ASN A 37 6.83 2.47 2.26
CA ASN A 37 7.68 3.58 2.69
C ASN A 37 8.72 4.04 1.66
N ASP A 38 9.08 3.20 0.68
CA ASP A 38 10.08 3.54 -0.35
C ASP A 38 9.50 4.42 -1.48
N PHE A 39 8.17 4.52 -1.56
CA PHE A 39 7.44 5.18 -2.65
C PHE A 39 6.29 6.08 -2.19
N LEU A 40 5.84 5.94 -0.94
CA LEU A 40 4.84 6.79 -0.32
C LEU A 40 5.48 7.66 0.75
N GLY A 41 5.28 8.97 0.60
CA GLY A 41 5.54 9.97 1.63
C GLY A 41 4.26 10.63 2.11
N ASN A 42 4.44 11.55 3.06
CA ASN A 42 3.36 12.38 3.58
C ASN A 42 3.61 13.84 3.20
N GLU A 43 2.79 14.36 2.30
CA GLU A 43 2.80 15.76 1.89
C GLU A 43 1.61 16.49 2.53
N ASP A 44 1.88 17.22 3.63
CA ASP A 44 0.92 18.06 4.33
C ASP A 44 -0.40 17.36 4.72
N GLY A 45 -0.31 16.10 5.15
CA GLY A 45 -1.47 15.28 5.51
C GLY A 45 -2.12 14.54 4.35
N ALA A 46 -1.44 14.44 3.21
CA ALA A 46 -1.86 13.66 2.04
C ALA A 46 -0.77 12.65 1.64
N PHE A 47 -1.19 11.50 1.11
CA PHE A 47 -0.26 10.52 0.55
C PHE A 47 0.33 11.06 -0.76
N GLN A 48 1.67 11.07 -0.85
CA GLN A 48 2.38 11.50 -2.03
C GLN A 48 3.18 10.34 -2.62
N LEU A 49 2.90 10.00 -3.88
CA LEU A 49 3.67 9.02 -4.65
C LEU A 49 5.00 9.62 -5.10
N GLY A 50 6.07 8.82 -5.01
CA GLY A 50 7.44 9.22 -5.34
C GLY A 50 8.20 9.88 -4.18
N ASP A 51 7.53 10.08 -3.04
CA ASP A 51 8.15 10.49 -1.79
C ASP A 51 8.39 9.26 -0.88
N ARG A 52 8.93 9.45 0.32
CA ARG A 52 9.34 8.36 1.20
C ARG A 52 8.92 8.60 2.65
N ASP A 53 8.98 7.53 3.42
CA ASP A 53 8.90 7.59 4.87
C ASP A 53 7.58 8.15 5.44
N PHE A 54 6.45 7.91 4.75
CA PHE A 54 5.13 8.32 5.26
C PHE A 54 4.85 7.79 6.68
N SER A 55 5.31 6.56 6.98
CA SER A 55 5.07 5.88 8.25
C SER A 55 5.62 6.64 9.47
N LEU A 56 6.66 7.46 9.31
CA LEU A 56 7.20 8.30 10.38
C LEU A 56 6.21 9.35 10.88
N THR A 57 5.27 9.75 10.01
CA THR A 57 4.28 10.79 10.27
C THR A 57 2.85 10.29 10.05
N ALA A 58 2.66 8.97 10.01
CA ALA A 58 1.39 8.29 9.88
C ALA A 58 1.03 7.53 11.16
N LYS A 59 -0.27 7.39 11.43
CA LYS A 59 -0.82 6.59 12.53
C LYS A 59 -2.06 5.86 12.05
N ASP A 60 -2.41 4.77 12.75
CA ASP A 60 -3.60 3.97 12.48
C ASP A 60 -3.68 3.51 11.02
N ALA A 61 -2.52 3.11 10.46
CA ALA A 61 -2.44 2.64 9.09
C ALA A 61 -3.13 1.27 8.96
N ALA A 62 -4.16 1.22 8.11
CA ALA A 62 -4.96 0.04 7.86
C ALA A 62 -5.18 -0.14 6.34
N ILE A 63 -5.28 -1.39 5.92
CA ILE A 63 -5.64 -1.74 4.56
C ILE A 63 -7.12 -2.06 4.52
N GLU A 64 -7.83 -1.40 3.62
CA GLU A 64 -9.22 -1.65 3.31
C GLU A 64 -9.28 -2.28 1.92
N GLN A 65 -9.52 -3.59 1.88
CA GLN A 65 -9.75 -4.31 0.64
C GLN A 65 -11.24 -4.27 0.32
N THR A 66 -11.57 -3.78 -0.87
CA THR A 66 -12.91 -3.84 -1.45
C THR A 66 -12.94 -4.91 -2.55
N GLU A 67 -14.13 -5.20 -3.09
CA GLU A 67 -14.28 -6.19 -4.17
C GLU A 67 -13.48 -5.82 -5.43
N ASP A 68 -13.17 -4.53 -5.64
CA ASP A 68 -12.52 -4.04 -6.84
C ASP A 68 -11.13 -3.44 -6.63
N CYS A 69 -10.82 -2.92 -5.44
CA CYS A 69 -9.55 -2.24 -5.18
C CYS A 69 -9.06 -2.37 -3.73
N CYS A 70 -7.74 -2.22 -3.54
CA CYS A 70 -7.10 -2.17 -2.24
C CYS A 70 -6.72 -0.73 -1.88
N VAL A 71 -7.21 -0.22 -0.75
CA VAL A 71 -6.99 1.15 -0.30
C VAL A 71 -6.22 1.15 1.02
N LEU A 72 -5.13 1.91 1.10
CA LEU A 72 -4.44 2.20 2.34
C LEU A 72 -5.07 3.42 2.99
N LYS A 73 -5.55 3.30 4.23
CA LYS A 73 -6.04 4.40 5.05
C LYS A 73 -5.10 4.64 6.22
N ALA A 74 -4.76 5.88 6.51
CA ALA A 74 -3.98 6.25 7.69
C ALA A 74 -4.24 7.71 8.09
N CYS A 75 -3.98 8.04 9.35
CA CYS A 75 -3.94 9.42 9.84
C CYS A 75 -2.55 10.01 9.60
N LEU A 76 -2.44 10.97 8.70
CA LEU A 76 -1.19 11.67 8.37
C LEU A 76 -1.10 13.02 9.10
N ARG A 77 0.11 13.37 9.53
CA ARG A 77 0.37 14.66 10.18
C ARG A 77 0.57 15.77 9.15
N LYS A 78 -0.14 16.88 9.30
CA LYS A 78 0.04 18.11 8.51
C LYS A 78 1.22 18.94 9.00
N ARG A 79 1.64 19.91 8.18
CA ARG A 79 2.70 20.88 8.52
C ARG A 79 2.29 21.78 9.69
N ASP A 80 0.99 22.05 9.86
CA ASP A 80 0.46 22.79 11.00
C ASP A 80 0.45 21.98 12.33
N GLY A 81 0.79 20.70 12.27
CA GLY A 81 0.83 19.78 13.40
C GLY A 81 -0.47 19.04 13.69
N SER A 82 -1.57 19.35 12.99
CA SER A 82 -2.82 18.60 13.05
C SER A 82 -2.71 17.24 12.34
N TRP A 83 -3.67 16.35 12.61
CA TRP A 83 -3.77 15.04 11.98
C TRP A 83 -4.98 15.01 11.05
N GLN A 84 -4.82 14.41 9.88
CA GLN A 84 -5.88 14.25 8.91
C GLN A 84 -5.92 12.81 8.41
N GLU A 85 -7.13 12.28 8.27
CA GLU A 85 -7.35 11.00 7.61
C GLU A 85 -7.05 11.14 6.11
N ALA A 86 -6.13 10.30 5.65
CA ALA A 86 -5.78 10.17 4.25
C ALA A 86 -6.03 8.74 3.79
N SER A 87 -6.35 8.59 2.51
CA SER A 87 -6.54 7.30 1.88
C SER A 87 -5.94 7.30 0.49
N VAL A 88 -5.26 6.22 0.10
CA VAL A 88 -4.68 6.07 -1.23
C VAL A 88 -4.98 4.69 -1.79
N GLU A 89 -5.40 4.64 -3.05
CA GLU A 89 -5.67 3.40 -3.77
C GLU A 89 -4.35 2.77 -4.22
N LEU A 90 -3.98 1.64 -3.61
CA LEU A 90 -2.74 0.92 -3.91
C LEU A 90 -2.77 0.32 -5.33
N ASP A 91 -3.95 -0.10 -5.79
CA ASP A 91 -4.14 -0.70 -7.11
C ASP A 91 -3.79 0.23 -8.28
N ALA A 92 -3.76 1.54 -8.04
CA ALA A 92 -3.43 2.53 -9.04
C ALA A 92 -1.94 2.53 -9.43
N PHE A 93 -1.08 1.97 -8.58
CA PHE A 93 0.37 1.93 -8.80
C PHE A 93 0.97 0.56 -8.53
N ILE A 94 0.46 -0.23 -7.59
CA ILE A 94 0.93 -1.59 -7.35
C ILE A 94 0.30 -2.54 -8.36
N SER A 95 1.14 -3.33 -9.01
CA SER A 95 0.77 -4.38 -9.93
C SER A 95 1.45 -5.69 -9.56
N ASN A 96 0.80 -6.81 -9.87
CA ASN A 96 1.40 -8.12 -9.76
C ASN A 96 2.06 -8.48 -11.10
N GLN A 97 3.39 -8.60 -11.11
CA GLN A 97 4.20 -9.04 -12.23
C GLN A 97 4.72 -10.45 -11.97
N ASP A 98 4.09 -11.45 -12.56
CA ASP A 98 4.47 -12.88 -12.45
C ASP A 98 4.64 -13.41 -11.01
N GLY A 99 3.82 -12.93 -10.07
CA GLY A 99 3.90 -13.31 -8.66
C GLY A 99 4.70 -12.34 -7.78
N GLU A 100 5.30 -11.29 -8.36
CA GLU A 100 5.98 -10.23 -7.62
C GLU A 100 5.15 -8.94 -7.60
N LEU A 101 5.05 -8.31 -6.43
CA LEU A 101 4.45 -6.99 -6.28
C LEU A 101 5.45 -5.92 -6.71
N CYS A 102 5.11 -5.17 -7.74
CA CYS A 102 5.92 -4.06 -8.26
C CYS A 102 5.07 -2.79 -8.38
N LEU A 103 5.71 -1.63 -8.26
CA LEU A 103 5.11 -0.35 -8.70
C LEU A 103 5.31 -0.14 -10.21
#